data_AF-A0AAW5FAI1-F1
#
_entry.id   AF-A0AAW5FAI1-F1
#
_cell.length_a   1.000
_cell.length_b   1.000
_cell.length_c   1.000
_cell.angle_alpha   90.00
_cell.angle_beta   90.00
_cell.angle_gamma   90.00
#
_symmetry.space_group_name_H-M   'P 1'
#
loop_
_entity.id
_entity.type
_entity.pdbx_description
1 polymer ?
#
loop_
_entity_poly.entity_id
_entity_poly.type
_entity_poly.pdbx_seq_one_letter_code
_entity_poly.pdbx_strand_id
1 'polypeptide(L)'
;MENEFLNFFDKFSSHIELGMSKDIQAFLEGGEGIENFNIKADEKEVVSINIKLRNFSEVLAKKIFMEFVNFVGYNKINLFICDSRPTKVKYLYLTALHDAVGIKMEVTIE
;
A
#
# COMPACT_ATOMS: atom_id res chain seq x y z
N MET A 1 4.66 -15.65 -12.76
CA MET A 1 4.96 -14.37 -12.10
C MET A 1 3.81 -13.84 -11.26
N GLU A 2 2.65 -13.42 -11.80
CA GLU A 2 1.48 -12.99 -10.95
C GLU A 2 1.07 -14.07 -9.94
N ASN A 3 0.92 -15.32 -10.39
CA ASN A 3 0.61 -16.44 -9.49
C ASN A 3 1.70 -16.74 -8.45
N GLU A 4 2.96 -16.39 -8.70
CA GLU A 4 4.05 -16.63 -7.72
C GLU A 4 4.08 -15.53 -6.68
N PHE A 5 3.89 -14.26 -7.08
CA PHE A 5 3.77 -13.15 -6.15
C PHE A 5 2.54 -13.29 -5.27
N LEU A 6 1.38 -13.63 -5.82
CA LEU A 6 0.16 -13.83 -5.03
C LEU A 6 0.34 -14.95 -3.99
N ASN A 7 0.92 -16.09 -4.41
CA ASN A 7 1.25 -17.17 -3.49
C ASN A 7 2.26 -16.75 -2.40
N PHE A 8 3.24 -15.92 -2.74
CA PHE A 8 4.21 -15.38 -1.79
C PHE A 8 3.54 -14.41 -0.81
N PHE A 9 2.74 -13.48 -1.33
CA PHE A 9 1.99 -12.49 -0.56
C PHE A 9 1.04 -13.17 0.44
N ASP A 10 0.28 -14.17 0.01
CA ASP A 10 -0.62 -14.90 0.90
C ASP A 10 0.11 -15.61 2.04
N LYS A 11 1.28 -16.19 1.75
CA LYS A 11 2.09 -16.94 2.73
C LYS A 11 2.97 -16.06 3.63
N PHE A 12 3.22 -14.82 3.24
CA PHE A 12 4.06 -13.91 4.01
C PHE A 12 3.39 -13.54 5.34
N SER A 13 4.12 -13.64 6.44
CA SER A 13 3.65 -13.24 7.77
C SER A 13 3.84 -11.74 7.93
N SER A 14 2.73 -11.00 7.94
CA SER A 14 2.76 -9.54 8.15
C SER A 14 3.04 -9.23 9.62
N HIS A 15 3.80 -8.17 9.87
CA HIS A 15 4.02 -7.59 11.17
C HIS A 15 3.86 -6.06 11.10
N ILE A 16 2.83 -5.52 11.77
CA ILE A 16 2.61 -4.06 11.82
C ILE A 16 3.48 -3.47 12.92
N GLU A 17 4.46 -2.65 12.54
CA GLU A 17 5.31 -1.95 13.49
C GLU A 17 4.58 -0.81 14.22
N LEU A 18 4.99 -0.60 15.48
CA LEU A 18 4.55 0.54 16.29
C LEU A 18 4.97 1.85 15.61
N GLY A 19 3.98 2.68 15.27
CA GLY A 19 4.20 3.99 14.64
C GLY A 19 3.86 4.03 13.15
N MET A 20 3.86 2.88 12.47
CA MET A 20 3.58 2.82 11.03
C MET A 20 2.19 3.36 10.67
N SER A 21 1.19 3.13 11.53
CA SER A 21 -0.15 3.70 11.33
C SER A 21 -0.14 5.24 11.32
N LYS A 22 0.70 5.87 12.15
CA LYS A 22 0.87 7.32 12.19
C LYS A 22 1.63 7.83 10.97
N ASP A 23 2.64 7.09 10.52
CA ASP A 23 3.41 7.45 9.32
C ASP A 23 2.53 7.40 8.07
N ILE A 24 1.76 6.32 7.89
CA ILE A 24 0.78 6.19 6.80
C ILE A 24 -0.24 7.32 6.87
N GLN A 25 -0.76 7.63 8.06
CA GLN A 25 -1.72 8.72 8.24
C GLN A 25 -1.11 10.08 7.86
N ALA A 26 0.09 10.40 8.34
CA ALA A 26 0.77 11.65 8.05
C ALA A 26 1.05 11.83 6.54
N PHE A 27 1.43 10.75 5.84
CA PHE A 27 1.58 10.75 4.40
C PHE A 27 0.27 11.12 3.69
N LEU A 28 -0.84 10.47 4.07
CA LEU A 28 -2.13 10.66 3.41
C LEU A 28 -2.75 12.04 3.70
N GLU A 29 -2.54 12.58 4.90
CA GLU A 29 -2.98 13.94 5.26
C GLU A 29 -2.23 15.02 4.47
N GLY A 30 -0.98 14.78 4.09
CA GLY A 30 -0.18 15.68 3.26
C GLY A 30 -0.39 15.54 1.75
N GLY A 31 -1.15 14.54 1.30
CA GLY A 31 -1.26 14.18 -0.11
C GLY A 31 -2.11 15.14 -0.95
N GLU A 32 -1.49 15.80 -1.93
CA GLU A 32 -2.20 16.65 -2.88
C GLU A 32 -3.19 15.83 -3.74
N GLY A 33 -4.43 16.31 -3.85
CA GLY A 33 -5.47 15.66 -4.66
C GLY A 33 -6.27 14.58 -3.92
N ILE A 34 -5.89 14.21 -2.69
CA ILE A 34 -6.68 13.32 -1.83
C ILE A 34 -7.91 14.10 -1.28
N GLU A 35 -9.09 13.50 -1.40
CA GLU A 35 -10.35 13.96 -0.83
C GLU A 35 -10.54 13.39 0.57
N ASN A 36 -10.41 12.07 0.71
CA ASN A 36 -10.47 11.36 1.98
C ASN A 36 -9.71 10.03 1.89
N PHE A 37 -9.48 9.41 3.04
CA PHE A 37 -8.89 8.09 3.11
C PHE A 37 -9.42 7.29 4.31
N ASN A 38 -9.24 5.98 4.26
CA ASN A 38 -9.52 5.08 5.37
C ASN A 38 -8.46 3.98 5.44
N ILE A 39 -7.94 3.73 6.64
CA ILE A 39 -6.93 2.71 6.94
C ILE A 39 -7.56 1.70 7.90
N LYS A 40 -7.41 0.41 7.61
CA LYS A 40 -7.81 -0.70 8.49
C LYS A 40 -6.71 -1.75 8.50
N ALA A 41 -6.58 -2.46 9.63
CA ALA A 41 -5.78 -3.67 9.71
C ALA A 41 -6.70 -4.84 10.06
N ASP A 42 -6.46 -6.00 9.46
CA ASP A 42 -7.19 -7.24 9.80
C ASP A 42 -6.45 -8.06 10.87
N GLU A 43 -7.05 -9.19 11.26
CA GLU A 43 -6.48 -10.13 12.24
C GLU A 43 -5.18 -10.80 11.77
N LYS A 44 -4.87 -10.73 10.47
CA LYS A 44 -3.63 -11.24 9.85
C LYS A 44 -2.61 -10.12 9.64
N GLU A 45 -2.85 -8.96 10.24
CA GLU A 45 -2.00 -7.77 10.16
C GLU A 45 -1.81 -7.27 8.72
N VAL A 46 -2.77 -7.53 7.82
CA VAL A 46 -2.81 -6.92 6.48
C VAL A 46 -3.46 -5.54 6.60
N VAL A 47 -2.77 -4.52 6.08
CA VAL A 47 -3.26 -3.14 6.12
C VAL A 47 -3.98 -2.78 4.83
N SER A 48 -5.29 -2.56 4.93
CA SER A 48 -6.11 -2.05 3.84
C SER A 48 -6.17 -0.53 3.89
N ILE A 49 -5.70 0.12 2.81
CA ILE A 49 -5.71 1.56 2.62
C ILE A 49 -6.65 1.87 1.46
N ASN A 50 -7.67 2.69 1.70
CA ASN A 50 -8.54 3.21 0.66
C ASN A 50 -8.35 4.71 0.57
N ILE A 51 -8.01 5.20 -0.61
CA ILE A 51 -7.73 6.60 -0.91
C ILE A 51 -8.75 7.05 -1.95
N LYS A 52 -9.49 8.11 -1.63
CA LYS A 52 -10.39 8.76 -2.56
C LYS A 52 -9.74 10.04 -3.08
N LEU A 53 -9.64 10.19 -4.39
CA LEU A 53 -9.13 11.37 -5.07
C LEU A 53 -10.28 12.32 -5.41
N ARG A 54 -10.01 13.63 -5.36
CA ARG A 54 -10.99 14.65 -5.78
C ARG A 54 -11.35 14.51 -7.26
N ASN A 55 -10.34 14.19 -8.08
CA ASN A 55 -10.47 13.91 -9.50
C ASN A 55 -9.55 12.74 -9.83
N PHE A 56 -10.15 11.57 -10.07
CA PHE A 56 -9.38 10.37 -10.42
C PHE A 56 -8.63 10.57 -11.74
N SER A 57 -7.35 10.20 -11.73
CA SER A 57 -6.61 9.88 -12.94
C SER A 57 -5.61 8.78 -12.61
N GLU A 58 -5.40 7.86 -13.54
CA GLU A 58 -4.43 6.76 -13.35
C GLU A 58 -3.01 7.29 -13.11
N VAL A 59 -2.65 8.42 -13.75
CA VAL A 59 -1.36 9.09 -13.57
C VAL A 59 -1.20 9.60 -12.13
N LEU A 60 -2.22 10.26 -11.57
CA LEU A 60 -2.18 10.74 -10.18
C LEU A 60 -2.18 9.58 -9.19
N ALA A 61 -3.01 8.55 -9.42
CA ALA A 61 -3.05 7.36 -8.58
C ALA A 61 -1.70 6.66 -8.54
N LYS A 62 -1.04 6.49 -9.69
CA LYS A 62 0.30 5.93 -9.78
C LYS A 62 1.34 6.81 -9.07
N LYS A 63 1.27 8.13 -9.24
CA LYS A 63 2.18 9.07 -8.56
C LYS A 63 2.07 8.92 -7.04
N ILE A 64 0.86 8.99 -6.49
CA ILE A 64 0.60 8.85 -5.05
C ILE A 64 1.10 7.51 -4.54
N PHE A 65 0.84 6.42 -5.26
CA PHE A 65 1.32 5.09 -4.86
C PHE A 65 2.85 4.99 -4.86
N MET A 66 3.53 5.53 -5.88
CA MET A 66 4.99 5.50 -5.93
C MET A 66 5.63 6.36 -4.82
N GLU A 67 5.05 7.53 -4.53
CA GLU A 67 5.46 8.37 -3.39
C GLU A 67 5.23 7.65 -2.06
N PHE A 68 4.12 6.94 -1.92
CA PHE A 68 3.82 6.12 -0.75
C PHE A 68 4.86 5.02 -0.55
N VAL A 69 5.15 4.23 -1.60
CA VAL A 69 6.18 3.17 -1.57
C VAL A 69 7.53 3.74 -1.16
N ASN A 70 7.91 4.92 -1.67
CA ASN A 70 9.17 5.56 -1.28
C ASN A 70 9.19 6.04 0.17
N PHE A 71 8.02 6.36 0.74
CA PHE A 71 7.89 6.86 2.10
C PHE A 71 7.90 5.74 3.15
N VAL A 72 7.13 4.67 2.91
CA VAL A 72 6.99 3.56 3.88
C VAL A 72 7.87 2.33 3.57
N GLY A 73 8.53 2.33 2.41
CA GLY A 73 9.30 1.20 1.94
C GLY A 73 10.54 0.92 2.77
N TYR A 74 10.79 -0.36 3.03
CA TYR A 74 11.98 -0.84 3.73
C TYR A 74 13.12 -1.04 2.74
N ASN A 75 14.34 -1.10 3.25
CA ASN A 75 15.54 -1.05 2.42
C ASN A 75 15.87 -2.35 1.66
N LYS A 76 15.12 -3.45 1.83
CA LYS A 76 15.44 -4.76 1.24
C LYS A 76 14.43 -5.27 0.24
N ILE A 77 13.16 -5.37 0.65
CA ILE A 77 12.09 -5.87 -0.21
C ILE A 77 11.07 -4.76 -0.39
N ASN A 78 10.77 -4.40 -1.63
CA ASN A 78 9.63 -3.57 -2.03
C ASN A 78 9.05 -4.18 -3.29
N LEU A 79 7.99 -4.95 -3.14
CA LEU A 79 7.36 -5.68 -4.24
C LEU A 79 5.88 -5.32 -4.30
N PHE A 80 5.39 -5.01 -5.49
CA PHE A 80 3.98 -4.77 -5.69
C PHE A 80 3.49 -5.27 -7.04
N ILE A 81 2.20 -5.60 -7.10
CA ILE A 81 1.45 -5.78 -8.35
C ILE A 81 0.29 -4.80 -8.39
N CYS A 82 -0.20 -4.53 -9.60
CA CYS A 82 -1.21 -3.51 -9.88
C CYS A 82 -2.35 -4.11 -10.70
N ASP A 83 -3.59 -3.97 -10.23
CA ASP A 83 -4.83 -4.17 -10.99
C ASP A 83 -5.43 -2.78 -11.29
N SER A 84 -5.32 -2.33 -12.54
CA SER A 84 -5.80 -1.02 -13.00
C SER A 84 -7.15 -1.17 -13.70
N ARG A 85 -8.13 -0.35 -13.29
CA ARG A 85 -9.47 -0.25 -13.84
C ARG A 85 -9.78 1.22 -14.18
N PRO A 86 -10.78 1.50 -15.04
CA PRO A 86 -11.02 2.86 -15.55
C PRO A 86 -11.20 3.96 -14.48
N THR A 87 -11.70 3.60 -13.29
CA THR A 87 -11.98 4.55 -12.20
C THR A 87 -11.32 4.16 -10.88
N LYS A 88 -10.38 3.20 -10.90
CA LYS A 88 -9.81 2.64 -9.68
C LYS A 88 -8.52 1.88 -9.97
N VAL A 89 -7.52 2.05 -9.13
CA VAL A 89 -6.31 1.22 -9.14
C VAL A 89 -6.17 0.50 -7.81
N LYS A 90 -5.82 -0.78 -7.86
CA LYS A 90 -5.51 -1.59 -6.68
C LYS A 90 -4.06 -2.06 -6.73
N TYR A 91 -3.38 -1.95 -5.61
CA TYR A 91 -2.04 -2.47 -5.41
C TYR A 91 -2.03 -3.48 -4.27
N LEU A 92 -1.40 -4.62 -4.50
CA LEU A 92 -0.91 -5.46 -3.41
C LEU A 92 0.56 -5.11 -3.23
N TYR A 93 0.91 -4.63 -2.05
CA TYR A 93 2.24 -4.12 -1.75
C TYR A 93 2.82 -4.84 -0.54
N LEU A 94 4.04 -5.31 -0.67
CA LEU A 94 4.80 -5.95 0.38
C LEU A 94 6.15 -5.27 0.52
N THR A 95 6.47 -4.89 1.75
CA THR A 95 7.75 -4.32 2.14
C THR A 95 8.30 -5.03 3.36
N ALA A 96 9.60 -5.36 3.37
CA ALA A 96 10.21 -6.16 4.44
C ALA A 96 11.71 -5.88 4.66
N LEU A 97 12.14 -6.11 5.90
CA LEU A 97 13.53 -6.12 6.36
C LEU A 97 14.20 -7.49 6.08
N HIS A 98 15.49 -7.59 6.41
CA HIS A 98 16.35 -8.73 6.07
C HIS A 98 15.95 -10.06 6.73
N ASP A 99 15.21 -9.98 7.83
CA ASP A 99 14.72 -11.09 8.66
C ASP A 99 13.27 -11.49 8.31
N ALA A 100 12.73 -10.98 7.20
CA ALA A 100 11.34 -11.16 6.77
C ALA A 100 10.31 -10.59 7.75
N VAL A 101 10.71 -9.71 8.66
CA VAL A 101 9.78 -8.80 9.34
C VAL A 101 9.37 -7.74 8.32
N GLY A 102 8.09 -7.70 8.00
CA GLY A 102 7.59 -6.82 6.97
C GLY A 102 6.08 -6.73 7.02
N ILE A 103 5.55 -5.86 6.19
CA ILE A 103 4.13 -5.56 6.18
C ILE A 103 3.54 -5.80 4.80
N LYS A 104 2.31 -6.31 4.80
CA LYS A 104 1.45 -6.40 3.64
C LYS A 104 0.41 -5.30 3.65
N MET A 105 0.25 -4.67 2.50
CA MET A 105 -0.73 -3.62 2.32
C MET A 105 -1.56 -3.86 1.06
N GLU A 106 -2.84 -3.58 1.16
CA GLU A 106 -3.76 -3.50 0.05
C GLU A 106 -4.13 -2.04 -0.15
N VAL A 107 -3.62 -1.41 -1.21
CA VAL A 107 -3.84 0.02 -1.47
C VAL A 107 -4.82 0.16 -2.62
N THR A 108 -5.96 0.76 -2.34
CA THR A 108 -7.00 1.11 -3.31
C THR A 108 -7.00 2.62 -3.49
N ILE A 109 -6.97 3.08 -4.75
CA ILE A 109 -7.06 4.49 -5.11
C ILE A 109 -8.18 4.66 -6.14
N GLU A 110 -9.17 5.50 -5.83
CA GLU A 110 -10.36 5.76 -6.66
C GLU A 110 -10.76 7.24 -6.68
#